data_AF-A0A9E5BP99-F1
#
_entry.id   AF-A0A9E5BP99-F1
#
_cell.length_a   1.000
_cell.length_b   1.000
_cell.length_c   1.000
_cell.angle_alpha   90.00
_cell.angle_beta   90.00
_cell.angle_gamma   90.00
#
_symmetry.space_group_name_H-M   'P 1'
#
loop_
_entity.id
_entity.type
_entity.pdbx_description
1 polymer ?
#
loop_
_entity_poly.entity_id
_entity_poly.type
_entity_poly.pdbx_seq_one_letter_code
_entity_poly.pdbx_strand_id
1 'polypeptide(L)' 'MASAQELDQFLAGVEKKAFKQAVYAVRDEAAALDVVQDAMISLAQKYGDRPAAEFPLIFTRIL' A
#
# COMPACT_ATOMS: atom_id res chain seq x y z
N MET A 1 -1.45 16.64 -8.21
CA MET A 1 -2.29 15.65 -7.52
C MET A 1 -2.31 14.42 -8.41
N ALA A 2 -2.17 13.22 -7.84
CA ALA A 2 -2.34 12.00 -8.62
C ALA A 2 -3.81 11.82 -9.03
N SER A 3 -4.01 11.16 -10.15
CA SER A 3 -5.31 10.63 -10.55
C SER A 3 -5.61 9.32 -9.83
N ALA A 4 -6.89 8.95 -9.76
CA ALA A 4 -7.30 7.64 -9.25
C ALA A 4 -6.62 6.47 -10.00
N GLN A 5 -6.39 6.63 -11.31
CA GLN A 5 -5.71 5.62 -12.12
C GLN A 5 -4.24 5.41 -11.71
N GLU A 6 -3.53 6.49 -11.36
CA GLU A 6 -2.13 6.39 -10.89
C GLU A 6 -2.05 5.74 -9.51
N LEU A 7 -3.02 6.02 -8.63
CA LEU A 7 -3.13 5.34 -7.34
C LEU A 7 -3.40 3.85 -7.53
N ASP A 8 -4.38 3.48 -8.36
CA ASP A 8 -4.70 2.08 -8.67
C ASP A 8 -3.49 1.34 -9.25
N GLN A 9 -2.78 1.98 -10.18
CA GLN A 9 -1.58 1.39 -10.80
C GLN A 9 -0.45 1.20 -9.78
N PHE A 10 -0.26 2.14 -8.87
CA PHE A 10 0.70 2.01 -7.77
C PHE A 10 0.32 0.87 -6.82
N LEU A 11 -0.93 0.83 -6.38
CA LEU A 11 -1.46 -0.16 -5.45
C LEU A 11 -1.32 -1.59 -6.02
N ALA A 12 -1.73 -1.81 -7.27
CA ALA A 12 -1.57 -3.09 -7.95
C ALA A 12 -0.10 -3.47 -8.14
N GLY A 13 0.78 -2.49 -8.36
CA GLY A 13 2.22 -2.71 -8.51
C GLY A 13 2.93 -3.13 -7.21
N VAL A 14 2.46 -2.66 -6.05
CA VAL A 14 3.12 -2.90 -4.76
C VAL A 14 2.54 -4.08 -3.99
N GLU A 15 1.28 -4.45 -4.22
CA GLU A 15 0.52 -5.48 -3.49
C GLU A 15 1.34 -6.75 -3.23
N LYS A 16 1.87 -7.40 -4.28
CA LYS A 16 2.61 -8.66 -4.15
C LYS A 16 3.88 -8.53 -3.30
N LYS A 17 4.58 -7.39 -3.37
CA LYS A 17 5.80 -7.15 -2.59
C LYS A 17 5.43 -6.86 -1.13
N ALA A 18 4.41 -6.03 -0.92
CA ALA A 18 3.90 -5.67 0.39
C ALA A 18 3.42 -6.92 1.15
N PHE A 19 2.66 -7.79 0.48
CA PHE A 19 2.19 -9.03 1.05
C PHE A 19 3.32 -9.94 1.50
N LYS A 20 4.34 -10.16 0.66
CA LYS A 20 5.51 -10.96 1.06
C LYS A 20 6.21 -10.35 2.28
N GLN A 21 6.41 -9.04 2.30
CA GLN A 21 7.01 -8.35 3.43
C GLN A 21 6.20 -8.55 4.72
N ALA A 22 4.87 -8.39 4.64
CA ALA A 22 3.98 -8.59 5.77
C ALA A 22 4.00 -10.05 6.26
N VAL A 23 3.96 -11.05 5.36
CA VAL A 23 4.07 -12.48 5.74
C VAL A 23 5.37 -12.76 6.49
N TYR A 24 6.50 -12.18 6.08
CA TYR A 24 7.75 -12.34 6.81
C TYR A 24 7.73 -11.71 8.21
N ALA A 25 6.98 -10.62 8.39
CA ALA A 25 6.87 -9.92 9.66
C ALA A 25 5.91 -10.62 10.64
N VAL A 26 4.72 -10.99 10.18
CA VAL A 26 3.64 -11.52 11.05
C VAL A 26 3.55 -13.05 11.09
N ARG A 27 4.18 -13.75 10.12
CA ARG A 27 4.15 -15.23 9.99
C ARG A 27 2.74 -15.84 9.92
N ASP A 28 1.77 -15.06 9.47
CA ASP A 28 0.38 -15.44 9.28
C ASP A 28 -0.11 -14.77 7.99
N GLU A 29 -0.63 -15.57 7.04
CA GLU A 29 -1.07 -15.06 5.74
C GLU A 29 -2.34 -14.20 5.84
N ALA A 30 -3.28 -14.55 6.72
CA ALA A 30 -4.50 -13.78 6.90
C ALA A 30 -4.19 -12.43 7.54
N ALA A 31 -3.39 -12.42 8.62
CA ALA A 31 -2.95 -11.18 9.24
C ALA A 31 -2.09 -10.33 8.30
N ALA A 32 -1.28 -10.96 7.43
CA ALA A 32 -0.49 -10.25 6.44
C ALA A 32 -1.37 -9.57 5.37
N LEU A 33 -2.44 -10.22 4.92
CA LEU A 33 -3.43 -9.59 4.04
C LEU A 33 -4.07 -8.39 4.72
N ASP A 34 -4.52 -8.53 5.96
CA ASP A 34 -5.16 -7.44 6.70
C ASP A 34 -4.23 -6.21 6.81
N VAL A 35 -2.96 -6.42 7.17
CA VAL A 35 -1.95 -5.35 7.25
C VAL A 35 -1.78 -4.63 5.91
N VAL A 36 -1.66 -5.38 4.81
CA VAL A 36 -1.49 -4.78 3.48
C VAL A 36 -2.75 -3.99 3.08
N GLN A 37 -3.93 -4.56 3.29
CA GLN A 37 -5.19 -3.92 2.94
C GLN A 37 -5.39 -2.62 3.74
N ASP A 38 -5.13 -2.64 5.04
CA ASP A 38 -5.19 -1.45 5.90
C ASP A 38 -4.22 -0.35 5.45
N ALA A 39 -3.03 -0.75 4.99
CA ALA A 39 -2.05 0.19 4.45
C ALA A 39 -2.52 0.82 3.13
N MET A 40 -3.10 0.02 2.22
CA MET A 40 -3.64 0.48 0.94
C MET A 40 -4.84 1.42 1.14
N ILE A 41 -5.77 1.07 2.05
CA ILE A 41 -6.92 1.91 2.40
C ILE A 41 -6.45 3.22 3.04
N SER A 42 -5.49 3.17 3.96
CA SER A 42 -4.93 4.36 4.60
C SER A 42 -4.26 5.30 3.60
N LEU A 43 -3.53 4.75 2.61
CA LEU A 43 -2.94 5.54 1.54
C LEU A 43 -4.02 6.22 0.70
N ALA A 44 -5.02 5.47 0.26
CA ALA A 44 -6.10 6.00 -0.58
C ALA A 44 -6.92 7.10 0.11
N GLN A 45 -7.26 6.90 1.39
CA GLN A 45 -8.11 7.84 2.13
C GLN A 45 -7.37 9.11 2.56
N LYS A 46 -6.11 8.99 3.02
CA LYS A 46 -5.39 10.10 3.65
C LYS A 46 -4.41 10.81 2.72
N TYR A 47 -3.98 10.13 1.66
CA TYR A 47 -2.90 10.59 0.78
C TYR A 47 -3.18 10.37 -0.71
N GLY A 48 -4.39 9.98 -1.10
CA GLY A 48 -4.73 9.69 -2.51
C GLY A 48 -4.62 10.91 -3.43
N ASP A 49 -4.62 12.13 -2.88
CA ASP A 49 -4.42 13.40 -3.58
C ASP A 49 -2.94 13.79 -3.76
N ARG A 50 -2.02 13.07 -3.10
CA ARG A 50 -0.57 13.32 -3.22
C ARG A 50 -0.06 13.00 -4.63
N PRO A 51 1.06 13.60 -5.06
CA PRO A 51 1.72 13.23 -6.30
C PRO A 51 2.09 11.73 -6.29
N ALA A 52 1.92 11.04 -7.43
CA ALA A 52 2.18 9.60 -7.51
C ALA A 52 3.64 9.22 -7.16
N ALA A 53 4.59 10.13 -7.39
CA ALA A 53 5.99 9.97 -7.00
C ALA A 53 6.20 9.85 -5.48
N GLU A 54 5.27 10.35 -4.66
CA GLU A 54 5.35 10.29 -3.20
C GLU A 54 4.75 9.00 -2.62
N PHE A 55 3.89 8.30 -3.37
CA PHE A 55 3.20 7.10 -2.90
C PHE A 55 4.13 6.00 -2.37
N PRO A 56 5.27 5.66 -3.00
CA PRO A 56 6.15 4.61 -2.48
C PRO A 56 6.69 4.92 -1.08
N LEU A 57 7.07 6.17 -0.82
CA LEU A 57 7.62 6.60 0.46
C LEU A 57 6.55 6.62 1.55
N ILE A 58 5.34 7.10 1.23
CA ILE A 58 4.22 7.13 2.17
C ILE A 58 3.77 5.69 2.49
N PHE A 59 3.59 4.86 1.47
CA PHE A 59 3.14 3.48 1.64
C PHE A 59 4.10 2.66 2.53
N THR A 60 5.42 2.81 2.31
CA THR A 60 6.44 2.16 3.14
C THR A 60 6.43 2.63 4.61
N ARG A 61 5.86 3.81 4.90
CA ARG A 61 5.71 4.30 6.28
C ARG A 61 4.46 3.76 6.97
N ILE A 62 3.47 3.32 6.20
CA ILE A 62 2.23 2.75 6.73
C ILE A 62 2.38 1.24 6.91
N LEU A 63 3.04 0.56 5.96
CA LEU A 63 3.30 -0.89 5.93
C LEU A 63 4.42 -1.32 6.88
#